data_AF-A0A9N8YRU8-F1
#
_entry.id   AF-A0A9N8YRU8-F1
#
_cell.length_a   1.000
_cell.length_b   1.000
_cell.length_c   1.000
_cell.angle_alpha   90.00
_cell.angle_beta   90.00
_cell.angle_gamma   90.00
#
_symmetry.space_group_name_H-M   'P 1'
#
loop_
_entity.id
_entity.type
_entity.pdbx_description
1 polymer ?
#
loop_
_entity_poly.entity_id
_entity_poly.type
_entity_poly.pdbx_seq_one_letter_code
_entity_poly.pdbx_strand_id
1 'polypeptide(L)' 'MKFLLLTVVICLIYALVSVDASPLINEARRTRCATVGTSCETIPCCSGLRCKRTPKLLCTSG' A
#
# COMPACT_ATOMS: atom_id res chain seq x y z
N MET A 1 -23.18 38.25 -12.07
CA MET A 1 -23.63 36.99 -11.43
C MET A 1 -23.25 35.72 -12.20
N LYS A 2 -22.89 35.79 -13.50
CA LYS A 2 -22.52 34.63 -14.35
C LYS A 2 -21.17 33.98 -13.96
N PHE A 3 -20.20 34.76 -13.51
CA PHE A 3 -18.84 34.30 -13.17
C PHE A 3 -18.77 33.49 -11.87
N LEU A 4 -19.65 33.78 -10.90
CA LEU A 4 -19.74 33.07 -9.63
C LEU A 4 -20.23 31.62 -9.82
N LEU A 5 -21.17 31.41 -10.74
CA LEU A 5 -21.68 30.08 -11.08
C LEU A 5 -20.58 29.22 -11.70
N LEU A 6 -19.75 29.80 -12.56
CA LEU A 6 -18.63 29.08 -13.19
C LEU A 6 -17.58 28.66 -12.16
N THR A 7 -17.25 29.53 -11.20
CA THR A 7 -16.27 29.20 -10.15
C THR A 7 -16.76 28.08 -9.25
N VAL A 8 -18.04 28.08 -8.89
CA VAL A 8 -18.65 27.01 -8.08
C VAL A 8 -18.65 25.67 -8.82
N VAL A 9 -19.00 25.68 -10.11
CA VAL A 9 -19.00 24.46 -10.94
C VAL A 9 -17.59 23.89 -11.09
N ILE A 10 -16.58 24.73 -11.31
CA ILE A 10 -15.18 24.29 -11.40
C ILE A 10 -14.72 23.67 -10.07
N CYS A 11 -15.05 24.29 -8.94
CA CYS A 11 -14.70 23.76 -7.61
C CYS A 11 -15.36 22.39 -7.34
N LEU A 12 -16.62 22.21 -7.75
CA LEU A 12 -17.34 20.94 -7.61
C LEU A 12 -16.70 19.83 -8.45
N ILE A 13 -16.30 20.12 -9.69
CA ILE A 13 -15.61 19.15 -10.56
C ILE A 13 -14.25 18.78 -9.96
N TYR A 14 -13.50 19.75 -9.44
CA TYR A 14 -12.20 19.50 -8.82
C TYR A 14 -12.30 18.61 -7.56
N ALA A 15 -13.33 18.83 -6.74
CA ALA A 15 -13.60 18.00 -5.57
C ALA A 15 -13.98 16.56 -5.95
N LEU A 16 -14.78 16.38 -7.01
CA LEU A 16 -15.18 15.07 -7.54
C LEU A 16 -14.03 14.29 -8.20
N VAL A 17 -13.06 14.98 -8.81
CA VAL A 17 -11.89 14.30 -9.42
C VAL A 17 -10.84 13.94 -8.36
N SER A 18 -10.74 14.71 -7.27
CA SER A 18 -9.76 14.47 -6.21
C SER A 18 -10.05 13.23 -5.35
N VAL A 19 -11.27 12.69 -5.37
CA VAL A 19 -11.63 11.47 -4.62
C VAL A 19 -11.14 10.17 -5.28
N ASP A 20 -10.90 10.18 -6.60
CA ASP A 20 -10.45 8.99 -7.34
C ASP A 20 -8.91 8.81 -7.31
N ALA A 21 -8.17 9.84 -6.92
CA ALA A 21 -6.71 9.81 -6.84
C ALA A 21 -6.21 9.68 -5.40
N SER A 22 -6.80 8.79 -4.60
CA SER A 22 -6.19 8.34 -3.35
C SER A 22 -5.25 7.15 -3.62
N PRO A 23 -3.93 7.34 -3.85
CA PRO A 23 -2.97 6.23 -3.84
C PRO A 23 -2.76 5.66 -2.42
N LEU A 24 -3.54 6.09 -1.42
CA LEU A 24 -3.42 5.68 -0.03
C LEU A 24 -3.71 4.17 0.20
N ILE A 25 -4.40 3.52 -0.74
CA ILE A 25 -4.70 2.08 -0.64
C ILE A 25 -3.49 1.21 -1.08
N ASN A 26 -2.57 1.76 -1.87
CA ASN A 26 -1.39 1.02 -2.31
C ASN A 26 -0.20 1.10 -1.33
N GLU A 27 -0.10 2.16 -0.52
CA GLU A 27 0.94 2.27 0.52
C GLU A 27 0.69 1.33 1.70
N ALA A 28 -0.57 1.01 2.03
CA ALA A 28 -0.90 -0.04 3.02
C ALA A 28 -0.44 -1.45 2.58
N ARG A 29 -0.10 -1.63 1.31
CA ARG A 29 0.45 -2.88 0.76
C ARG A 29 1.98 -2.91 0.77
N ARG A 30 2.65 -1.86 1.25
CA ARG A 30 4.12 -1.80 1.32
C ARG A 30 4.69 -2.31 2.65
N THR A 31 3.82 -2.72 3.57
CA THR A 31 4.17 -3.42 4.81
C THR A 31 3.90 -4.93 4.72
N ARG A 32 4.11 -5.54 3.54
CA ARG A 32 4.08 -7.00 3.44
C ARG A 32 5.36 -7.53 4.06
N CYS A 33 5.26 -8.13 5.23
CA CYS A 33 6.30 -8.99 5.76
C CYS A 33 5.99 -10.45 5.42
N ALA A 34 7.02 -11.27 5.29
CA ALA A 34 6.87 -12.68 4.94
C ALA A 34 6.49 -13.52 6.18
N THR A 35 5.44 -14.34 6.05
CA THR A 35 4.94 -15.27 7.07
C THR A 35 5.70 -16.61 7.04
N VAL A 36 5.47 -17.49 8.01
CA VAL A 36 6.11 -18.82 8.06
C VAL A 36 5.93 -19.57 6.73
N GLY A 37 6.99 -20.16 6.21
CA GLY A 37 6.99 -20.89 4.94
C GLY A 37 6.96 -20.00 3.69
N THR A 38 7.01 -18.67 3.84
CA THR A 38 7.15 -17.73 2.72
C THR A 38 8.63 -17.41 2.47
N SER A 39 8.99 -17.15 1.21
CA SER A 39 10.36 -16.77 0.85
C SER A 39 10.74 -15.42 1.46
N CYS A 40 11.93 -15.37 2.06
CA CYS A 40 12.52 -14.16 2.65
C CYS A 40 13.62 -13.54 1.79
N GLU A 41 13.71 -13.91 0.51
CA GLU A 41 14.75 -13.43 -0.42
C GLU A 41 14.50 -11.97 -0.84
N THR A 42 13.22 -11.60 -1.04
CA THR A 42 12.83 -10.26 -1.52
C THR A 42 12.16 -9.42 -0.43
N ILE A 43 11.63 -10.06 0.61
CA ILE A 43 10.79 -9.44 1.64
C ILE A 43 11.24 -9.93 3.03
N PRO A 44 11.41 -9.03 4.02
CA PRO A 44 11.79 -9.44 5.38
C PRO A 44 10.68 -10.25 6.06
N CYS A 45 11.07 -11.16 6.95
CA CYS A 45 10.12 -11.91 7.76
C CYS A 45 9.38 -11.01 8.75
N CYS A 46 8.13 -11.34 9.05
CA CYS A 46 7.36 -10.65 10.10
C CYS A 46 8.04 -10.80 11.47
N SER A 47 7.74 -9.87 12.39
CA SER A 47 8.29 -9.88 13.74
C SER A 47 8.09 -11.24 14.42
N GLY A 48 9.15 -11.76 15.06
CA GLY A 48 9.16 -13.09 15.70
C GLY A 48 9.54 -14.25 14.76
N LEU A 49 9.76 -13.99 13.47
CA LEU A 49 10.22 -14.99 12.51
C LEU A 49 11.67 -14.74 12.09
N ARG A 50 12.41 -15.83 11.89
CA ARG A 50 13.78 -15.78 11.35
C ARG A 50 13.83 -16.36 9.94
N CYS A 51 14.50 -15.64 9.06
CA CYS A 51 14.83 -16.13 7.72
C CYS A 51 15.91 -17.21 7.85
N LYS A 52 15.55 -18.46 7.54
CA LYS A 52 16.45 -19.61 7.62
C LYS A 52 16.51 -20.30 6.27
N ARG A 53 17.69 -20.82 5.93
CA ARG A 53 17.90 -21.59 4.70
C ARG A 53 17.63 -23.07 4.95
N THR A 54 16.51 -23.57 4.44
CA THR A 54 16.12 -24.98 4.53
C THR A 54 15.22 -25.35 3.35
N PRO A 55 15.61 -26.28 2.47
CA PRO A 55 16.48 -26.09 1.29
C PRO A 55 16.38 -24.75 0.50
N LYS A 56 15.38 -23.90 0.74
CA LYS A 56 15.25 -22.53 0.20
C LYS A 56 15.24 -21.50 1.33
N LEU A 57 15.46 -20.21 1.04
CA LEU A 57 15.39 -19.13 2.03
C LEU A 57 13.92 -18.90 2.43
N LEU A 58 13.54 -19.29 3.64
CA LEU A 58 12.16 -19.24 4.12
C LEU A 58 12.09 -18.64 5.51
N CYS A 59 10.99 -17.94 5.81
CA CYS A 59 10.69 -17.53 7.18
C CYS A 59 10.26 -18.73 8.01
N THR A 60 10.89 -18.88 9.17
CA THR A 60 10.63 -19.96 10.14
C THR A 60 10.48 -19.36 11.53
N SER A 61 9.77 -20.05 12.42
CA SER A 61 9.73 -19.66 13.83
C SER A 61 11.15 -19.73 14.38
N GLY A 62 11.64 -18.60 14.89
CA GLY A 62 13.05 -18.42 15.28
C GLY A 62 13.25 -18.23 16.76
#